data_AF-A0A1H7VWP8-F1
#
_entry.id   AF-A0A1H7VWP8-F1
#
_cell.length_a   1.000
_cell.length_b   1.000
_cell.length_c   1.000
_cell.angle_alpha   90.00
_cell.angle_beta   90.00
_cell.angle_gamma   90.00
#
_symmetry.space_group_name_H-M   'P 1'
#
loop_
_entity.id
_entity.type
_entity.pdbx_description
1 polymer ?
#
loop_
_entity_poly.entity_id
_entity_poly.type
_entity_poly.pdbx_seq_one_letter_code
_entity_poly.pdbx_strand_id
1 'polypeptide(L)' 'ILRKIAENDYGSLGDTSTLADPSVVEELIANRANA' A
#
# COMPACT_ATOMS: atom_id res chain seq x y z
N ILE A 1 7.16 -2.35 -0.58
CA ILE A 1 5.77 -1.87 -0.39
C ILE A 1 4.85 -2.36 -1.52
N LEU A 2 5.06 -1.99 -2.78
CA LEU A 2 4.19 -2.40 -3.91
C LEU A 2 3.92 -3.92 -4.00
N ARG A 3 4.96 -4.76 -3.83
CA ARG A 3 4.81 -6.22 -3.79
C ARG A 3 3.93 -6.73 -2.64
N LYS A 4 4.02 -6.10 -1.47
CA LYS A 4 3.21 -6.47 -0.29
C LYS A 4 1.75 -6.04 -0.44
N ILE A 5 1.51 -4.88 -1.05
CA ILE A 5 0.17 -4.42 -1.43
C ILE A 5 -0.45 -5.43 -2.42
N ALA A 6 0.33 -5.94 -3.37
CA ALA A 6 -0.08 -7.02 -4.29
C ALA A 6 -0.23 -8.39 -3.61
N GLU A 7 0.21 -8.57 -2.37
CA GLU A 7 0.03 -9.81 -1.58
C GLU A 7 -1.09 -9.68 -0.53
N ASN A 8 -1.80 -8.54 -0.45
CA ASN A 8 -2.77 -8.20 0.61
C ASN A 8 -2.16 -8.22 2.03
N ASP A 9 -0.83 -8.14 2.14
CA ASP A 9 -0.12 -8.10 3.41
C ASP A 9 0.15 -6.64 3.82
N TYR A 10 -0.83 -6.06 4.51
CA TYR A 10 -0.80 -4.66 4.95
C TYR A 10 -0.20 -4.47 6.35
N GLY A 11 -0.12 -5.53 7.15
CA GLY A 11 0.35 -5.47 8.55
C GLY A 11 1.86 -5.22 8.68
N SER A 12 2.62 -5.41 7.59
CA SER A 12 4.07 -5.21 7.55
C SER A 12 4.52 -4.30 6.39
N LEU A 13 3.68 -3.35 5.99
CA LEU A 13 4.08 -2.34 4.98
C LEU A 13 5.30 -1.52 5.42
N GLY A 14 5.56 -1.43 6.72
CA GLY A 14 6.64 -0.64 7.29
C GLY A 14 6.28 0.84 7.33
N ASP A 15 7.26 1.68 7.65
CA ASP A 15 7.06 3.12 7.75
C ASP A 15 6.96 3.76 6.35
N THR A 16 5.73 4.13 5.97
CA THR A 16 5.41 4.77 4.69
C THR A 16 5.78 6.25 4.67
N SER A 17 6.21 6.84 5.80
CA SER A 17 6.65 8.24 5.89
C SER A 17 7.89 8.58 5.07
N THR A 18 8.64 7.55 4.65
CA THR A 18 9.80 7.68 3.76
C THR A 18 9.44 7.71 2.28
N LEU A 19 8.17 7.46 1.93
CA LEU A 19 7.68 7.62 0.56
C LEU A 19 7.48 9.10 0.25
N ALA A 20 7.75 9.48 -1.00
CA ALA A 20 7.51 10.84 -1.48
C ALA A 20 6.03 11.24 -1.34
N ASP A 21 5.13 10.27 -1.41
CA ASP A 21 3.73 10.39 -1.05
C ASP A 21 3.29 9.09 -0.36
N PRO A 22 2.91 9.09 0.93
CA PRO A 22 2.38 7.90 1.60
C PRO A 22 0.95 7.55 1.14
N SER A 23 0.21 8.51 0.56
CA SER A 23 -1.21 8.36 0.18
C SER A 23 -1.43 7.36 -0.96
N VAL A 24 -0.44 7.16 -1.84
CA VAL A 24 -0.50 6.16 -2.92
C VAL A 24 -0.66 4.73 -2.39
N VAL A 25 -0.25 4.44 -1.15
CA VAL A 25 -0.49 3.13 -0.54
C VAL A 25 -1.98 2.89 -0.30
N GLU A 26 -2.70 3.90 0.19
CA GLU A 26 -4.15 3.84 0.40
C GLU A 26 -4.90 3.73 -0.93
N GLU A 27 -4.48 4.49 -1.94
CA GLU A 27 -5.07 4.46 -3.28
C GLU A 27 -4.91 3.07 -3.94
N LEU A 28 -3.74 2.45 -3.81
CA LEU A 28 -3.51 1.09 -4.32
C LEU A 28 -4.34 0.03 -3.58
N ILE A 29 -4.59 0.22 -2.28
CA ILE A 29 -5.46 -0.66 -1.49
C ILE A 29 -6.93 -0.50 -1.92
N ALA A 30 -7.39 0.75 -2.05
CA ALA A 30 -8.76 1.06 -2.46
C ALA A 30 -9.07 0.57 -3.88
N ASN A 31 -8.12 0.73 -4.82
CA ASN A 31 -8.25 0.20 -6.17
C ASN A 31 -8.28 -1.33 -6.20
N ARG A 32 -7.56 -2.00 -5.30
CA ARG A 32 -7.56 -3.46 -5.23
C ARG A 32 -8.83 -4.04 -4.61
N ALA A 33 -9.43 -3.36 -3.63
CA ALA A 33 -10.69 -3.78 -3.01
C ALA A 33 -11.91 -3.68 -3.94
N ASN A 34 -11.79 -2.92 -5.04
CA ASN A 34 -12.83 -2.75 -6.05
C ASN A 34 -12.63 -3.62 -7.31
N ALA A 35 -11.62 -4.50 -7.33
CA ALA A 35 -11.29 -5.36 -8.47
C ALA A 35 -11.70 -6.83 -8.24
#